data_AF-A0A1J5IF22-F1
#
_entry.id   AF-A0A1J5IF22-F1
#
_cell.length_a   1.000
_cell.length_b   1.000
_cell.length_c   1.000
_cell.angle_alpha   90.00
_cell.angle_beta   90.00
_cell.angle_gamma   90.00
#
_symmetry.space_group_name_H-M   'P 1'
#
loop_
_entity.id
_entity.type
_entity.pdbx_description
1 polymer ?
#
loop_
_entity_poly.entity_id
_entity_poly.type
_entity_poly.pdbx_seq_one_letter_code
_entity_poly.pdbx_strand_id
1 'polypeptide(L)'
;MKERIRLPLLIPIHPYLKDHHFEGKIILPAVEILQRLAGSVQSYLPDAHIRCMRFASFDRFLNIGENSPVIEAFNELEVYESGRLSSKLISVSPIRGTTAVRTKVHAVVNFTAAGERIAGLPIDMLSALDGICYRIPSRKLYSDLVPFGPSYQNVRGDIFLSESGGVAQVYGAEHPAPKDPLGSPFPLDGALHVACAWGQRFHHIVAFPVGFEERLIFNPTVPGETYFCRILPVSVTGESLKFDIWIHDSAGCLREEIRGLTMRDISGGRVRPPNWIRSEGGDDPLAVIGEHCRAVSVIDIDTIADFAVKALSEGEMERFKRMGAKRQKSYLAARLTLKYLSRKLAGGDRVTPASYIHTMMADLIHPRCPIPGGKGTA
;
A
#
# COMPACT_ATOMS: atom_id res chain seq x y z
N MET A 1 -24.14 -21.38 -6.86
CA MET A 1 -22.79 -21.66 -7.42
C MET A 1 -23.03 -22.34 -8.75
N LYS A 2 -22.47 -21.83 -9.84
CA LYS A 2 -22.70 -22.33 -11.20
C LYS A 2 -21.76 -23.49 -11.54
N GLU A 3 -20.49 -23.35 -11.18
CA GLU A 3 -19.45 -24.30 -11.56
C GLU A 3 -18.30 -24.29 -10.55
N ARG A 4 -17.62 -25.42 -10.39
CA ARG A 4 -16.35 -25.53 -9.67
C ARG A 4 -15.39 -26.35 -10.49
N ILE A 5 -14.24 -25.77 -10.84
CA ILE A 5 -13.20 -26.40 -11.65
C ILE A 5 -11.88 -26.38 -10.88
N ARG A 6 -11.07 -27.41 -11.09
CA ARG A 6 -9.67 -27.42 -10.64
C ARG A 6 -8.76 -27.34 -11.85
N LEU A 7 -8.08 -26.20 -12.01
CA LEU A 7 -7.17 -25.93 -13.10
C LEU A 7 -5.74 -26.24 -12.65
N PRO A 8 -4.97 -27.05 -13.39
CA PRO A 8 -3.55 -27.24 -13.09
C PRO A 8 -2.81 -25.91 -13.24
N LEU A 9 -1.91 -25.63 -12.30
CA LEU A 9 -1.12 -24.40 -12.28
C LEU A 9 0.35 -24.74 -12.09
N LEU A 10 1.13 -24.59 -13.15
CA LEU A 10 2.59 -24.69 -13.12
C LEU A 10 3.16 -23.30 -12.92
N ILE A 11 3.93 -23.10 -11.85
CA ILE A 11 4.56 -21.82 -11.53
C ILE A 11 6.06 -21.95 -11.77
N PRO A 12 6.60 -21.41 -12.89
CA PRO A 12 8.02 -21.46 -13.17
C PRO A 12 8.82 -20.68 -12.12
N ILE A 13 9.93 -21.26 -11.67
CA ILE A 13 10.82 -20.64 -10.69
C ILE A 13 11.94 -19.92 -11.40
N HIS A 14 11.85 -18.60 -11.44
CA HIS A 14 12.89 -17.72 -11.97
C HIS A 14 13.88 -17.30 -10.87
N PRO A 15 15.14 -16.96 -11.21
CA PRO A 15 16.17 -16.60 -10.23
C PRO A 15 15.76 -15.49 -9.26
N TYR A 16 15.03 -14.47 -9.73
CA TYR A 16 14.63 -13.33 -8.89
C TYR A 16 13.75 -13.76 -7.70
N LEU A 17 12.94 -14.82 -7.84
CA LEU A 17 12.07 -15.31 -6.76
C LEU A 17 12.87 -15.82 -5.55
N LYS A 18 14.15 -16.19 -5.75
CA LYS A 18 15.02 -16.67 -4.67
C LYS A 18 15.37 -15.59 -3.65
N ASP A 19 15.24 -14.32 -4.04
CA ASP A 19 15.53 -13.18 -3.18
C ASP A 19 14.41 -12.89 -2.17
N HIS A 20 13.20 -13.42 -2.38
CA HIS A 20 12.09 -13.28 -1.45
C HIS A 20 12.12 -14.40 -0.42
N HIS A 21 12.67 -14.11 0.76
CA HIS A 21 12.93 -15.11 1.79
C HIS A 21 12.50 -14.67 3.18
N PHE A 22 12.13 -15.63 4.02
CA PHE A 22 11.77 -15.42 5.41
C PHE A 22 12.21 -16.62 6.26
N GLU A 23 12.84 -16.36 7.42
CA GLU A 23 13.41 -17.41 8.31
C GLU A 23 14.23 -18.47 7.55
N GLY A 24 15.07 -18.04 6.59
CA GLY A 24 15.94 -18.91 5.79
C GLY A 24 15.24 -19.71 4.69
N LYS A 25 13.93 -19.51 4.46
CA LYS A 25 13.17 -20.19 3.41
C LYS A 25 12.82 -19.21 2.29
N ILE A 26 12.89 -19.69 1.06
CA ILE A 26 12.40 -18.96 -0.11
C ILE A 26 10.88 -19.12 -0.15
N ILE A 27 10.15 -18.00 -0.14
CA ILE A 27 8.69 -17.98 -0.08
C ILE A 27 8.17 -17.35 -1.37
N LEU A 28 7.17 -17.95 -2.01
CA LEU A 28 6.51 -17.29 -3.14
C LEU A 28 5.77 -16.03 -2.63
N PRO A 29 6.06 -14.83 -3.17
CA PRO A 29 5.43 -13.61 -2.71
C PRO A 29 3.92 -13.60 -2.93
N ALA A 30 3.19 -12.93 -2.05
CA ALA A 30 1.74 -12.73 -2.16
C ALA A 30 1.34 -12.09 -3.51
N VAL A 31 2.12 -11.12 -4.00
CA VAL A 31 1.90 -10.45 -5.29
C VAL A 31 2.02 -11.40 -6.48
N GLU A 32 2.95 -12.36 -6.43
CA GLU A 32 3.11 -13.39 -7.46
C GLU A 32 1.92 -14.36 -7.44
N ILE A 33 1.45 -14.75 -6.25
CA ILE A 33 0.27 -15.62 -6.12
C ILE A 33 -0.93 -15.00 -6.83
N LEU A 34 -1.20 -13.71 -6.58
CA LEU A 34 -2.30 -12.99 -7.23
C LEU A 34 -2.14 -12.96 -8.75
N GLN A 35 -0.92 -12.72 -9.25
CA GLN A 35 -0.60 -12.74 -10.67
C GLN A 35 -0.99 -14.07 -11.32
N ARG A 36 -0.61 -15.19 -10.69
CA ARG A 36 -0.88 -16.53 -11.22
C ARG A 36 -2.36 -16.90 -11.17
N LEU A 37 -3.04 -16.57 -10.07
CA LEU A 37 -4.47 -16.82 -9.95
C LEU A 37 -5.26 -16.01 -10.99
N ALA A 38 -4.94 -14.73 -11.16
CA ALA A 38 -5.57 -13.89 -12.17
C ALA A 38 -5.31 -14.39 -13.60
N GLY A 39 -4.06 -14.73 -13.92
CA GLY A 39 -3.72 -15.28 -15.23
C GLY A 39 -4.39 -16.63 -15.51
N SER A 40 -4.49 -17.50 -14.50
CA SER A 40 -5.20 -18.78 -14.61
C SER A 40 -6.70 -18.58 -14.84
N VAL A 41 -7.33 -17.64 -14.11
CA VAL A 41 -8.74 -17.28 -14.32
C VAL A 41 -8.95 -16.73 -15.72
N GLN A 42 -8.13 -15.78 -16.17
CA GLN A 42 -8.26 -15.18 -17.50
C GLN A 42 -8.01 -16.19 -18.63
N SER A 43 -7.12 -17.17 -18.44
CA SER A 43 -6.91 -18.23 -19.43
C SER A 43 -8.15 -19.13 -19.60
N TYR A 44 -8.92 -19.32 -18.52
CA TYR A 44 -10.13 -20.14 -18.53
C TYR A 44 -11.40 -19.35 -18.89
N LEU A 45 -11.49 -18.09 -18.45
CA LEU A 45 -12.56 -17.14 -18.73
C LEU A 45 -11.94 -15.82 -19.23
N PRO A 46 -11.69 -15.67 -20.55
CA PRO A 46 -11.00 -14.50 -21.12
C PRO A 46 -11.63 -13.15 -20.75
N ASP A 47 -12.95 -13.09 -20.62
CA ASP A 47 -13.70 -11.87 -20.32
C ASP A 47 -13.84 -11.59 -18.81
N ALA A 48 -13.20 -12.38 -17.94
CA ALA A 48 -13.29 -12.21 -16.50
C ALA A 48 -12.69 -10.87 -16.02
N HIS A 49 -13.41 -10.18 -15.14
CA HIS A 49 -12.94 -8.97 -14.48
C HIS A 49 -11.93 -9.28 -13.36
N ILE A 50 -10.65 -9.43 -13.73
CA ILE A 50 -9.57 -9.81 -12.79
C ILE A 50 -8.89 -8.64 -12.06
N ARG A 51 -9.21 -7.39 -12.44
CA ARG A 51 -8.58 -6.17 -11.89
C ARG A 51 -9.23 -5.64 -10.62
N CYS A 52 -10.37 -6.20 -10.23
CA CYS A 52 -11.04 -5.95 -8.96
C CYS A 52 -11.00 -7.24 -8.14
N MET A 53 -10.14 -7.22 -7.12
CA MET A 53 -9.90 -8.34 -6.21
C MET A 53 -10.50 -8.01 -4.85
N ARG A 54 -11.23 -8.95 -4.25
CA ARG A 54 -11.88 -8.76 -2.95
C ARG A 54 -11.67 -9.93 -2.02
N PHE A 55 -11.58 -9.62 -0.73
CA PHE A 55 -11.44 -10.58 0.36
C PHE A 55 -10.30 -11.58 0.11
N ALA A 56 -9.13 -11.05 -0.23
CA ALA A 56 -7.96 -11.90 -0.38
C ALA A 56 -7.45 -12.35 0.99
N SER A 57 -7.03 -13.60 1.10
CA SER A 57 -6.34 -14.14 2.27
C SER A 57 -5.10 -14.93 1.86
N PHE A 58 -4.06 -14.85 2.69
CA PHE A 58 -2.81 -15.59 2.55
C PHE A 58 -2.66 -16.48 3.78
N ASP A 59 -3.27 -17.65 3.73
CA ASP A 59 -3.46 -18.52 4.89
C ASP A 59 -2.18 -19.29 5.24
N ARG A 60 -1.35 -19.60 4.23
CA ARG A 60 -0.12 -20.38 4.37
C ARG A 60 0.93 -19.96 3.35
N PHE A 61 2.19 -19.98 3.78
CA PHE A 61 3.31 -19.82 2.87
C PHE A 61 3.43 -20.99 1.91
N LEU A 62 3.69 -20.64 0.65
CA LEU A 62 4.10 -21.56 -0.38
C LEU A 62 5.62 -21.45 -0.54
N ASN A 63 6.35 -22.40 0.04
CA ASN A 63 7.81 -22.44 -0.06
C ASN A 63 8.25 -22.86 -1.46
N ILE A 64 9.28 -22.20 -1.98
CA ILE A 64 9.99 -22.62 -3.19
C ILE A 64 11.09 -23.59 -2.77
N GLY A 65 11.07 -24.81 -3.32
CA GLY A 65 12.12 -25.81 -3.06
C GLY A 65 13.44 -25.40 -3.72
N GLU A 66 14.57 -25.62 -3.04
CA GLU A 66 15.90 -25.13 -3.45
C GLU A 66 16.30 -25.52 -4.88
N ASN A 67 15.91 -26.73 -5.33
CA ASN A 67 16.26 -27.31 -6.62
C ASN A 67 15.05 -27.51 -7.56
N SER A 68 13.90 -26.92 -7.23
CA SER A 68 12.69 -27.12 -8.02
C SER A 68 12.55 -26.03 -9.09
N PRO A 69 12.53 -26.39 -10.39
CA PRO A 69 12.35 -25.40 -11.47
C PRO A 69 10.90 -24.93 -11.60
N VAL A 70 9.95 -25.62 -10.95
CA VAL A 70 8.51 -25.35 -11.06
C VAL A 70 7.79 -25.74 -9.78
N ILE A 71 6.85 -24.92 -9.32
CA ILE A 71 5.87 -25.37 -8.32
C ILE A 71 4.65 -25.92 -9.05
N GLU A 72 4.32 -27.18 -8.75
CA GLU A 72 3.04 -27.78 -9.13
C GLU A 72 1.97 -27.42 -8.09
N ALA A 73 0.94 -26.71 -8.55
CA ALA A 73 -0.20 -26.31 -7.75
C ALA A 73 -1.48 -26.43 -8.58
N PHE A 74 -2.60 -26.06 -7.98
CA PHE A 74 -3.86 -25.89 -8.69
C PHE A 74 -4.49 -24.54 -8.34
N ASN A 75 -5.18 -23.97 -9.32
CA ASN A 75 -6.20 -22.97 -9.08
C ASN A 75 -7.55 -23.68 -8.98
N GLU A 76 -8.11 -23.73 -7.79
CA GLU A 76 -9.50 -24.16 -7.62
C GLU A 76 -10.42 -22.94 -7.77
N LEU A 77 -11.18 -22.95 -8.87
CA LEU A 77 -12.02 -21.85 -9.31
C LEU A 77 -13.49 -22.20 -9.09
N GLU A 78 -14.20 -21.38 -8.34
CA GLU A 78 -15.65 -21.42 -8.20
C GLU A 78 -16.28 -20.24 -8.95
N VAL A 79 -17.19 -20.55 -9.87
CA VAL A 79 -17.93 -19.56 -10.66
C VAL A 79 -19.33 -19.43 -10.08
N TYR A 80 -19.74 -18.20 -9.77
CA TYR A 80 -21.06 -17.91 -9.22
C TYR A 80 -21.96 -17.25 -10.28
N GLU A 81 -23.27 -17.47 -10.18
CA GLU A 81 -24.27 -16.88 -11.11
C GLU A 81 -24.21 -15.35 -11.14
N SER A 82 -23.86 -14.73 -10.01
CA SER A 82 -23.62 -13.29 -9.88
C SER A 82 -22.45 -12.73 -10.71
N GLY A 83 -21.66 -13.57 -11.38
CA GLY A 83 -20.41 -13.19 -12.05
C GLY A 83 -19.19 -13.09 -11.13
N ARG A 84 -19.37 -13.20 -9.80
CA ARG A 84 -18.24 -13.37 -8.86
C ARG A 84 -17.50 -14.69 -9.12
N LEU A 85 -16.18 -14.63 -9.06
CA LEU A 85 -15.28 -15.78 -9.14
C LEU A 85 -14.52 -15.91 -7.83
N SER A 86 -14.42 -17.10 -7.25
CA SER A 86 -13.54 -17.38 -6.11
C SER A 86 -12.41 -18.28 -6.56
N SER A 87 -11.17 -17.83 -6.40
CA SER A 87 -9.98 -18.51 -6.86
C SER A 87 -9.09 -18.85 -5.67
N LYS A 88 -8.68 -20.11 -5.57
CA LYS A 88 -7.89 -20.64 -4.46
C LYS A 88 -6.62 -21.28 -4.97
N LEU A 89 -5.46 -20.83 -4.47
CA LEU A 89 -4.19 -21.50 -4.71
C LEU A 89 -4.08 -22.70 -3.76
N ILE A 90 -4.06 -23.91 -4.30
CA ILE A 90 -3.95 -25.13 -3.52
C ILE A 90 -2.76 -26.00 -3.97
N SER A 91 -2.17 -26.70 -3.01
CA SER A 91 -1.21 -27.79 -3.27
C SER A 91 -1.78 -29.11 -2.77
N VAL A 92 -1.48 -30.20 -3.48
CA VAL A 92 -1.90 -31.55 -3.12
C VAL A 92 -0.64 -32.37 -2.83
N SER A 93 -0.64 -33.09 -1.70
CA SER A 93 0.50 -33.93 -1.29
C SER A 93 -0.01 -35.26 -0.73
N PRO A 94 0.63 -36.40 -1.01
CA PRO A 94 0.22 -37.68 -0.45
C PRO A 94 0.40 -37.69 1.08
N ILE A 95 -0.52 -38.35 1.78
CA ILE A 95 -0.38 -38.60 3.22
C ILE A 95 0.46 -39.86 3.39
N ARG A 96 1.62 -39.73 4.06
CA ARG A 96 2.55 -40.84 4.30
C ARG A 96 1.82 -42.04 4.91
N GLY A 97 2.06 -43.23 4.33
CA GLY A 97 1.49 -44.50 4.82
C GLY A 97 0.03 -44.74 4.42
N THR A 98 -0.56 -43.91 3.56
CA THR A 98 -1.94 -44.08 3.09
C THR A 98 -2.06 -43.80 1.59
N THR A 99 -3.17 -44.20 0.98
CA THR A 99 -3.55 -43.81 -0.39
C THR A 99 -4.23 -42.44 -0.45
N ALA A 100 -4.48 -41.79 0.71
CA ALA A 100 -5.15 -40.51 0.78
C ALA A 100 -4.21 -39.35 0.45
N VAL A 101 -4.78 -38.26 -0.07
CA VAL A 101 -4.06 -37.02 -0.36
C VAL A 101 -4.53 -35.89 0.56
N ARG A 102 -3.60 -35.03 0.94
CA ARG A 102 -3.84 -33.80 1.71
C ARG A 102 -3.80 -32.60 0.80
N THR A 103 -4.91 -31.87 0.77
CA THR A 103 -5.00 -30.54 0.13
C THR A 103 -4.66 -29.46 1.14
N LYS A 104 -3.84 -28.48 0.73
CA LYS A 104 -3.55 -27.28 1.51
C LYS A 104 -3.94 -26.05 0.69
N VAL A 105 -4.71 -25.15 1.30
CA VAL A 105 -5.01 -23.82 0.76
C VAL A 105 -3.91 -22.87 1.22
N HIS A 106 -3.34 -22.13 0.27
CA HIS A 106 -2.30 -21.14 0.51
C HIS A 106 -2.85 -19.72 0.42
N ALA A 107 -3.71 -19.48 -0.57
CA ALA A 107 -4.34 -18.18 -0.76
C ALA A 107 -5.74 -18.32 -1.34
N VAL A 108 -6.57 -17.34 -1.05
CA VAL A 108 -7.92 -17.17 -1.61
C VAL A 108 -8.05 -15.74 -2.11
N VAL A 109 -8.74 -15.52 -3.23
CA VAL A 109 -9.15 -14.19 -3.69
C VAL A 109 -10.46 -14.30 -4.46
N ASN A 110 -11.32 -13.30 -4.34
CA ASN A 110 -12.49 -13.17 -5.20
C ASN A 110 -12.23 -12.14 -6.30
N PHE A 111 -12.54 -12.50 -7.54
CA PHE A 111 -12.60 -11.56 -8.66
C PHE A 111 -14.05 -11.17 -8.91
N THR A 112 -14.32 -9.88 -9.04
CA THR A 112 -15.67 -9.36 -9.27
C THR A 112 -15.63 -8.25 -10.31
N ALA A 113 -16.75 -7.97 -10.98
CA ALA A 113 -16.89 -6.70 -11.68
C ALA A 113 -16.63 -5.54 -10.69
N ALA A 114 -16.02 -4.45 -11.19
CA ALA A 114 -15.85 -3.26 -10.37
C ALA A 114 -17.24 -2.75 -9.94
N GLY A 115 -17.45 -2.62 -8.64
CA GLY A 115 -18.67 -2.05 -8.08
C GLY A 115 -18.64 -0.52 -8.12
N GLU A 116 -19.59 0.08 -7.39
CA GLU A 116 -19.61 1.53 -7.16
C GLU A 116 -18.30 1.98 -6.50
N ARG A 117 -17.70 3.04 -7.05
CA ARG A 117 -16.35 3.49 -6.68
C ARG A 117 -16.41 4.30 -5.40
N ILE A 118 -15.68 3.87 -4.37
CA ILE A 118 -15.44 4.69 -3.19
C ILE A 118 -14.49 5.83 -3.60
N ALA A 119 -14.75 7.04 -3.10
CA ALA A 119 -13.86 8.18 -3.34
C ALA A 119 -12.42 7.85 -2.90
N GLY A 120 -11.47 8.12 -3.79
CA GLY A 120 -10.04 7.95 -3.49
C GLY A 120 -9.56 8.93 -2.42
N LEU A 121 -8.34 8.74 -1.94
CA LEU A 121 -7.74 9.67 -0.98
C LEU A 121 -7.62 11.08 -1.61
N PRO A 122 -8.05 12.15 -0.92
CA PRO A 122 -7.88 13.50 -1.43
C PRO A 122 -6.42 13.82 -1.76
N ILE A 123 -6.21 14.66 -2.78
CA ILE A 123 -4.88 14.87 -3.37
C ILE A 123 -3.88 15.48 -2.38
N ASP A 124 -4.32 16.33 -1.45
CA ASP A 124 -3.48 16.86 -0.37
C ASP A 124 -3.01 15.76 0.58
N MET A 125 -3.88 14.78 0.86
CA MET A 125 -3.54 13.62 1.69
C MET A 125 -2.68 12.57 0.98
N LEU A 126 -2.83 12.46 -0.34
CA LEU A 126 -2.03 11.58 -1.20
C LEU A 126 -0.62 12.13 -1.41
N SER A 127 -0.50 13.46 -1.52
CA SER A 127 0.71 14.13 -1.99
C SER A 127 1.61 14.66 -0.88
N ALA A 128 1.25 14.49 0.39
CA ALA A 128 2.08 14.90 1.52
C ALA A 128 1.75 14.06 2.76
N LEU A 129 2.70 13.97 3.69
CA LEU A 129 2.55 13.25 4.94
C LEU A 129 2.45 14.23 6.11
N ASP A 130 1.42 14.06 6.94
CA ASP A 130 1.21 14.85 8.15
C ASP A 130 1.84 14.17 9.37
N GLY A 131 2.37 14.98 10.29
CA GLY A 131 3.07 14.56 11.49
C GLY A 131 4.59 14.60 11.33
N ILE A 132 5.28 14.42 12.46
CA ILE A 132 6.74 14.42 12.50
C ILE A 132 7.24 13.17 11.77
N CYS A 133 7.96 13.40 10.68
CA CYS A 133 8.45 12.32 9.85
C CYS A 133 9.76 11.74 10.40
N TYR A 134 9.81 10.42 10.44
CA TYR A 134 11.02 9.65 10.65
C TYR A 134 11.50 9.11 9.31
N ARG A 135 12.75 9.43 8.96
CA ARG A 135 13.34 9.12 7.67
C ARG A 135 14.19 7.87 7.73
N ILE A 136 13.95 6.93 6.82
CA ILE A 136 14.68 5.66 6.70
C ILE A 136 15.25 5.56 5.30
N PRO A 137 16.58 5.57 5.12
CA PRO A 137 17.18 5.25 3.82
C PRO A 137 16.80 3.84 3.38
N SER A 138 16.50 3.61 2.09
CA SER A 138 16.12 2.28 1.60
C SER A 138 17.19 1.21 1.87
N ARG A 139 18.47 1.58 1.85
CA ARG A 139 19.56 0.68 2.27
C ARG A 139 19.39 0.14 3.69
N LYS A 140 18.86 0.96 4.60
CA LYS A 140 18.60 0.59 6.01
C LYS A 140 17.32 -0.21 6.16
N LEU A 141 16.30 0.07 5.35
CA LEU A 141 15.13 -0.81 5.24
C LEU A 141 15.58 -2.23 4.88
N TYR A 142 16.38 -2.39 3.84
CA TYR A 142 16.78 -3.70 3.33
C TYR A 142 17.94 -4.37 4.07
N SER A 143 18.73 -3.63 4.85
CA SER A 143 19.74 -4.28 5.70
C SER A 143 19.16 -4.79 7.02
N ASP A 144 18.16 -4.08 7.58
CA ASP A 144 17.78 -4.27 8.98
C ASP A 144 16.30 -4.64 9.19
N LEU A 145 15.38 -4.21 8.32
CA LEU A 145 13.92 -4.30 8.58
C LEU A 145 13.21 -5.34 7.71
N VAL A 146 13.54 -5.38 6.41
CA VAL A 146 12.99 -6.32 5.43
C VAL A 146 14.13 -6.86 4.60
N PRO A 147 14.91 -7.84 5.09
CA PRO A 147 16.21 -8.20 4.51
C PRO A 147 16.13 -9.04 3.23
N PHE A 148 15.19 -8.74 2.34
CA PHE A 148 15.05 -9.41 1.06
C PHE A 148 16.25 -9.15 0.14
N GLY A 149 16.53 -10.13 -0.72
CA GLY A 149 17.62 -10.05 -1.70
C GLY A 149 17.37 -8.98 -2.78
N PRO A 150 18.39 -8.65 -3.59
CA PRO A 150 18.40 -7.52 -4.51
C PRO A 150 17.16 -7.38 -5.42
N SER A 151 16.59 -8.49 -5.90
CA SER A 151 15.42 -8.46 -6.77
C SER A 151 14.11 -8.01 -6.10
N TYR A 152 14.07 -8.01 -4.77
CA TYR A 152 12.94 -7.50 -3.98
C TYR A 152 13.26 -6.18 -3.27
N GLN A 153 14.39 -5.55 -3.62
CA GLN A 153 14.78 -4.22 -3.12
C GLN A 153 14.15 -3.09 -3.94
N ASN A 154 12.82 -3.09 -4.00
CA ASN A 154 12.00 -2.24 -4.87
C ASN A 154 11.71 -0.84 -4.32
N VAL A 155 11.98 -0.56 -3.04
CA VAL A 155 11.87 0.78 -2.46
C VAL A 155 13.14 1.59 -2.77
N ARG A 156 12.98 2.81 -3.28
CA ARG A 156 14.09 3.68 -3.70
C ARG A 156 14.15 4.94 -2.83
N GLY A 157 15.37 5.47 -2.67
CA GLY A 157 15.60 6.70 -1.91
C GLY A 157 15.28 6.55 -0.42
N ASP A 158 14.64 7.58 0.13
CA ASP A 158 14.24 7.62 1.54
C ASP A 158 12.75 7.24 1.69
N ILE A 159 12.45 6.52 2.76
CA ILE A 159 11.09 6.26 3.24
C ILE A 159 10.82 7.26 4.36
N PHE A 160 9.64 7.88 4.33
CA PHE A 160 9.19 8.77 5.40
C PHE A 160 8.00 8.14 6.10
N LEU A 161 8.10 8.03 7.43
CA LEU A 161 7.05 7.48 8.28
C LEU A 161 6.62 8.50 9.33
N SER A 162 5.33 8.64 9.55
CA SER A 162 4.74 9.36 10.67
C SER A 162 3.57 8.55 11.22
N GLU A 163 2.94 9.03 12.29
CA GLU A 163 1.72 8.39 12.81
C GLU A 163 0.57 8.36 11.78
N SER A 164 0.55 9.32 10.84
CA SER A 164 -0.44 9.33 9.76
C SER A 164 -0.08 8.39 8.60
N GLY A 165 1.03 7.65 8.69
CA GLY A 165 1.38 6.57 7.78
C GLY A 165 2.77 6.69 7.17
N GLY A 166 2.90 6.28 5.91
CA GLY A 166 4.18 6.30 5.20
C GLY A 166 4.07 6.76 3.75
N VAL A 167 5.15 7.34 3.25
CA VAL A 167 5.36 7.60 1.82
C VAL A 167 6.73 7.11 1.38
N ALA A 168 6.81 6.54 0.18
CA ALA A 168 8.06 6.12 -0.42
C ALA A 168 7.95 6.00 -1.94
N GLN A 169 9.10 6.09 -2.61
CA GLN A 169 9.24 5.75 -4.02
C GLN A 169 9.40 4.23 -4.16
N VAL A 170 8.64 3.62 -5.08
CA VAL A 170 8.68 2.18 -5.37
C VAL A 170 8.92 1.95 -6.87
N TYR A 171 9.69 0.93 -7.20
CA TYR A 171 10.19 0.68 -8.55
C TYR A 171 9.63 -0.63 -9.10
N GLY A 172 9.11 -0.61 -10.33
CA GLY A 172 8.69 -1.81 -11.05
C GLY A 172 9.90 -2.51 -11.65
N ALA A 173 10.67 -3.29 -10.89
CA ALA A 173 11.92 -3.88 -11.41
C ALA A 173 11.75 -4.64 -12.74
N GLU A 174 12.79 -4.61 -13.59
CA GLU A 174 12.83 -5.23 -14.94
C GLU A 174 13.21 -6.72 -14.92
N HIS A 175 13.06 -7.38 -13.78
CA HIS A 175 13.22 -8.83 -13.69
C HIS A 175 12.17 -9.54 -14.55
N PRO A 176 12.39 -10.82 -14.94
CA PRO A 176 11.44 -11.59 -15.74
C PRO A 176 10.21 -12.04 -14.92
N ALA A 177 9.64 -11.14 -14.12
CA ALA A 177 8.36 -11.32 -13.48
C ALA A 177 7.23 -11.11 -14.50
N PRO A 178 6.11 -11.84 -14.40
CA PRO A 178 5.00 -11.62 -15.31
C PRO A 178 4.37 -10.26 -15.04
N LYS A 179 4.30 -9.44 -16.07
CA LYS A 179 3.57 -8.17 -16.04
C LYS A 179 2.08 -8.33 -16.31
N ASP A 180 1.65 -9.41 -16.96
CA ASP A 180 0.25 -9.63 -17.30
C ASP A 180 -0.35 -10.75 -16.42
N PRO A 181 -1.60 -10.60 -15.92
CA PRO A 181 -2.56 -9.56 -16.30
C PRO A 181 -2.66 -8.34 -15.36
N LEU A 182 -1.91 -8.29 -14.25
CA LEU A 182 -2.11 -7.28 -13.19
C LEU A 182 -1.11 -6.11 -13.19
N GLY A 183 -0.07 -6.15 -14.01
CA GLY A 183 1.05 -5.21 -13.95
C GLY A 183 2.29 -5.82 -13.28
N SER A 184 3.32 -5.00 -13.11
CA SER A 184 4.52 -5.36 -12.36
C SER A 184 4.16 -5.68 -10.89
N PRO A 185 4.64 -6.79 -10.31
CA PRO A 185 4.34 -7.15 -8.92
C PRO A 185 5.14 -6.32 -7.91
N PHE A 186 6.26 -5.75 -8.33
CA PHE A 186 7.26 -5.13 -7.48
C PHE A 186 6.84 -3.82 -6.78
N PRO A 187 6.05 -2.91 -7.40
CA PRO A 187 5.60 -1.70 -6.72
C PRO A 187 4.69 -1.99 -5.51
N LEU A 188 3.78 -2.95 -5.65
CA LEU A 188 2.92 -3.36 -4.53
C LEU A 188 3.74 -4.01 -3.43
N ASP A 189 4.63 -4.92 -3.78
CA ASP A 189 5.54 -5.55 -2.82
C ASP A 189 6.38 -4.52 -2.03
N GLY A 190 6.95 -3.53 -2.73
CA GLY A 190 7.64 -2.40 -2.11
C GLY A 190 6.74 -1.61 -1.14
N ALA A 191 5.48 -1.37 -1.49
CA ALA A 191 4.52 -0.71 -0.61
C ALA A 191 4.22 -1.54 0.66
N LEU A 192 4.18 -2.88 0.55
CA LEU A 192 4.04 -3.78 1.71
C LEU A 192 5.26 -3.70 2.63
N HIS A 193 6.46 -3.48 2.10
CA HIS A 193 7.66 -3.24 2.93
C HIS A 193 7.57 -1.95 3.72
N VAL A 194 7.01 -0.89 3.15
CA VAL A 194 6.77 0.39 3.86
C VAL A 194 5.74 0.20 4.97
N ALA A 195 4.66 -0.55 4.73
CA ALA A 195 3.69 -0.92 5.76
C ALA A 195 4.32 -1.75 6.89
N CYS A 196 5.22 -2.70 6.54
CA CYS A 196 6.00 -3.45 7.53
C CYS A 196 6.88 -2.53 8.37
N ALA A 197 7.65 -1.62 7.75
CA ALA A 197 8.48 -0.65 8.46
C ALA A 197 7.67 0.25 9.40
N TRP A 198 6.46 0.65 8.99
CA TRP A 198 5.53 1.39 9.85
C TRP A 198 5.11 0.57 11.09
N GLY A 199 4.73 -0.71 10.90
CA GLY A 199 4.40 -1.62 12.01
C GLY A 199 5.57 -1.83 12.97
N GLN A 200 6.79 -1.95 12.44
CA GLN A 200 8.01 -2.09 13.24
C GLN A 200 8.29 -0.84 14.10
N ARG A 201 8.04 0.36 13.55
CA ARG A 201 8.25 1.62 14.23
C ARG A 201 7.22 1.87 15.35
N PHE A 202 5.94 1.82 15.01
CA PHE A 202 4.87 2.31 15.89
C PHE A 202 4.19 1.22 16.73
N HIS A 203 4.35 -0.05 16.35
CA HIS A 203 3.74 -1.19 17.07
C HIS A 203 4.74 -2.29 17.44
N HIS A 204 6.02 -2.10 17.12
CA HIS A 204 7.12 -3.00 17.51
C HIS A 204 6.95 -4.45 17.05
N ILE A 205 6.23 -4.67 15.95
CA ILE A 205 6.03 -5.99 15.35
C ILE A 205 6.59 -6.06 13.93
N VAL A 206 7.13 -7.22 13.56
CA VAL A 206 7.51 -7.53 12.17
C VAL A 206 6.32 -8.21 11.50
N ALA A 207 5.46 -7.40 10.87
CA ALA A 207 4.18 -7.85 10.34
C ALA A 207 4.28 -8.24 8.85
N PHE A 208 3.53 -9.27 8.46
CA PHE A 208 3.42 -9.79 7.10
C PHE A 208 1.99 -9.66 6.59
N PRO A 209 1.80 -9.50 5.25
CA PRO A 209 0.46 -9.46 4.66
C PRO A 209 -0.24 -10.79 4.86
N VAL A 210 -1.44 -10.75 5.45
CA VAL A 210 -2.30 -11.93 5.62
C VAL A 210 -3.57 -11.86 4.78
N GLY A 211 -3.83 -10.72 4.14
CA GLY A 211 -5.01 -10.52 3.29
C GLY A 211 -5.36 -9.04 3.09
N PHE A 212 -6.37 -8.78 2.29
CA PHE A 212 -6.95 -7.45 2.08
C PHE A 212 -8.43 -7.53 1.74
N GLU A 213 -9.17 -6.45 1.98
CA GLU A 213 -10.59 -6.37 1.67
C GLU A 213 -10.82 -6.09 0.19
N GLU A 214 -10.06 -5.16 -0.40
CA GLU A 214 -10.16 -4.83 -1.82
C GLU A 214 -8.80 -4.43 -2.40
N ARG A 215 -8.53 -4.83 -3.64
CA ARG A 215 -7.48 -4.28 -4.50
C ARG A 215 -8.08 -3.94 -5.86
N LEU A 216 -7.92 -2.69 -6.27
CA LEU A 216 -8.34 -2.16 -7.56
C LEU A 216 -7.11 -1.78 -8.37
N ILE A 217 -7.03 -2.29 -9.60
CA ILE A 217 -5.99 -1.93 -10.56
C ILE A 217 -6.63 -1.09 -11.66
N PHE A 218 -6.38 0.21 -11.62
CA PHE A 218 -6.88 1.16 -12.60
C PHE A 218 -6.09 1.03 -13.89
N ASN A 219 -4.77 1.17 -13.74
CA ASN A 219 -3.79 1.04 -14.81
C ASN A 219 -2.65 0.17 -14.28
N PRO A 220 -2.39 -1.00 -14.90
CA PRO A 220 -1.28 -1.85 -14.51
C PRO A 220 0.03 -1.07 -14.43
N THR A 221 0.80 -1.33 -13.37
CA THR A 221 2.17 -0.84 -13.28
C THR A 221 3.05 -1.53 -14.33
N VAL A 222 4.08 -0.83 -14.78
CA VAL A 222 4.94 -1.20 -15.90
C VAL A 222 6.36 -1.48 -15.36
N PRO A 223 7.00 -2.58 -15.77
CA PRO A 223 8.42 -2.80 -15.48
C PRO A 223 9.29 -1.64 -16.02
N GLY A 224 10.33 -1.28 -15.29
CA GLY A 224 11.22 -0.14 -15.56
C GLY A 224 10.69 1.20 -15.07
N GLU A 225 9.41 1.32 -14.70
CA GLU A 225 8.84 2.58 -14.23
C GLU A 225 8.96 2.76 -12.71
N THR A 226 8.91 4.03 -12.32
CA THR A 226 8.94 4.46 -10.92
C THR A 226 7.58 5.00 -10.51
N TYR A 227 7.14 4.58 -9.33
CA TYR A 227 5.88 4.96 -8.71
C TYR A 227 6.14 5.47 -7.30
N PHE A 228 5.07 5.97 -6.68
CA PHE A 228 5.08 6.44 -5.31
C PHE A 228 3.91 5.79 -4.59
N CYS A 229 4.16 5.36 -3.36
CA CYS A 229 3.16 4.76 -2.50
C CYS A 229 2.81 5.69 -1.34
N ARG A 230 1.52 5.71 -0.98
CA ARG A 230 0.99 6.28 0.26
C ARG A 230 0.38 5.15 1.06
N ILE A 231 0.89 4.92 2.27
CA ILE A 231 0.38 3.94 3.23
C ILE A 231 -0.39 4.69 4.30
N LEU A 232 -1.67 4.41 4.50
CA LEU A 232 -2.50 5.02 5.55
C LEU A 232 -2.93 3.96 6.58
N PRO A 233 -2.51 4.08 7.85
CA PRO A 233 -3.05 3.27 8.94
C PRO A 233 -4.55 3.55 9.10
N VAL A 234 -5.35 2.49 9.17
CA VAL A 234 -6.82 2.56 9.31
C VAL A 234 -7.24 2.15 10.71
N SER A 235 -6.69 1.05 11.22
CA SER A 235 -6.96 0.59 12.57
C SER A 235 -5.85 -0.35 13.05
N VAL A 236 -5.75 -0.45 14.37
CA VAL A 236 -4.87 -1.37 15.07
C VAL A 236 -5.73 -2.12 16.07
N THR A 237 -5.68 -3.45 16.05
CA THR A 237 -6.47 -4.29 16.97
C THR A 237 -5.63 -5.47 17.40
N GLY A 238 -5.16 -5.43 18.65
CA GLY A 238 -4.17 -6.38 19.14
C GLY A 238 -2.92 -6.35 18.26
N GLU A 239 -2.52 -7.52 17.74
CA GLU A 239 -1.37 -7.69 16.85
C GLU A 239 -1.72 -7.53 15.35
N SER A 240 -2.94 -7.12 15.03
CA SER A 240 -3.41 -6.91 13.66
C SER A 240 -3.36 -5.43 13.29
N LEU A 241 -2.59 -5.11 12.25
CA LEU A 241 -2.50 -3.77 11.68
C LEU A 241 -3.30 -3.72 10.37
N LYS A 242 -4.16 -2.71 10.22
CA LYS A 242 -4.96 -2.50 9.01
C LYS A 242 -4.52 -1.23 8.30
N PHE A 243 -4.28 -1.32 7.00
CA PHE A 243 -3.84 -0.21 6.16
C PHE A 243 -4.67 -0.08 4.89
N ASP A 244 -4.71 1.13 4.37
CA ASP A 244 -5.03 1.41 2.97
C ASP A 244 -3.76 1.87 2.24
N ILE A 245 -3.63 1.51 0.96
CA ILE A 245 -2.48 1.82 0.12
C ILE A 245 -2.94 2.42 -1.19
N TRP A 246 -2.26 3.47 -1.64
CA TRP A 246 -2.38 4.01 -3.00
C TRP A 246 -1.01 4.00 -3.66
N ILE A 247 -0.96 3.55 -4.91
CA ILE A 247 0.22 3.62 -5.76
C ILE A 247 -0.12 4.49 -6.96
N HIS A 248 0.66 5.53 -7.18
CA HIS A 248 0.47 6.48 -8.27
C HIS A 248 1.78 6.75 -9.01
N ASP A 249 1.66 7.25 -10.23
CA ASP A 249 2.81 7.74 -10.99
C ASP A 249 3.26 9.13 -10.53
N SER A 250 4.31 9.67 -11.17
CA SER A 250 4.85 11.01 -10.89
C SER A 250 3.87 12.15 -11.18
N ALA A 251 2.89 11.92 -12.06
CA ALA A 251 1.82 12.88 -12.33
C ALA A 251 0.70 12.82 -11.28
N GLY A 252 0.74 11.86 -10.34
CA GLY A 252 -0.32 11.63 -9.36
C GLY A 252 -1.52 10.88 -9.92
N CYS A 253 -1.38 10.21 -11.07
CA CYS A 253 -2.42 9.33 -11.59
C CYS A 253 -2.37 8.00 -10.84
N LEU A 254 -3.51 7.63 -10.24
CA LEU A 254 -3.64 6.40 -9.48
C LEU A 254 -3.48 5.18 -10.41
N ARG A 255 -2.56 4.29 -10.05
CA ARG A 255 -2.32 3.00 -10.73
C ARG A 255 -3.08 1.89 -10.01
N GLU A 256 -2.88 1.82 -8.69
CA GLU A 256 -3.47 0.79 -7.84
C GLU A 256 -3.91 1.36 -6.50
N GLU A 257 -4.94 0.74 -5.94
CA GLU A 257 -5.47 1.03 -4.62
C GLU A 257 -5.75 -0.28 -3.89
N ILE A 258 -5.37 -0.35 -2.62
CA ILE A 258 -5.61 -1.50 -1.75
C ILE A 258 -6.29 -0.97 -0.50
N ARG A 259 -7.42 -1.57 -0.16
CA ARG A 259 -8.20 -1.23 1.03
C ARG A 259 -8.21 -2.39 2.01
N GLY A 260 -8.07 -2.03 3.28
CA GLY A 260 -8.10 -2.99 4.37
C GLY A 260 -7.04 -4.08 4.29
N LEU A 261 -5.84 -3.74 3.80
CA LEU A 261 -4.67 -4.60 3.92
C LEU A 261 -4.49 -4.95 5.40
N THR A 262 -4.48 -6.23 5.71
CA THR A 262 -4.26 -6.74 7.05
C THR A 262 -2.84 -7.31 7.14
N MET A 263 -2.08 -6.81 8.11
CA MET A 263 -0.72 -7.24 8.41
C MET A 263 -0.68 -7.82 9.83
N ARG A 264 -0.02 -8.96 10.03
CA ARG A 264 0.13 -9.61 11.35
C ARG A 264 1.52 -10.18 11.56
N ASP A 265 1.96 -10.28 12.81
CA ASP A 265 3.13 -11.09 13.15
C ASP A 265 2.78 -12.58 13.02
N ILE A 266 3.45 -13.25 12.08
CA ILE A 266 3.29 -14.68 11.82
C ILE A 266 4.43 -15.52 12.43
N SER A 267 5.42 -14.85 13.02
CA SER A 267 6.52 -15.47 13.76
C SER A 267 6.16 -15.75 15.23
N GLY A 268 5.05 -15.21 15.73
CA GLY A 268 4.66 -15.33 17.14
C GLY A 268 5.67 -14.69 18.09
N GLY A 269 6.21 -13.53 17.72
CA GLY A 269 7.16 -12.74 18.50
C GLY A 269 8.62 -13.21 18.44
N ARG A 270 8.93 -14.25 17.65
CA ARG A 270 10.31 -14.72 17.45
C ARG A 270 11.17 -13.70 16.70
N VAL A 271 10.58 -13.01 15.73
CA VAL A 271 11.24 -11.95 14.97
C VAL A 271 10.80 -10.61 15.54
N ARG A 272 11.75 -9.81 16.02
CA ARG A 272 11.48 -8.50 16.61
C ARG A 272 12.18 -7.39 15.83
N PRO A 273 11.59 -6.18 15.77
CA PRO A 273 12.26 -5.05 15.14
C PRO A 273 13.56 -4.68 15.87
N PRO A 274 14.59 -4.17 15.18
CA PRO A 274 15.75 -3.55 15.82
C PRO A 274 15.35 -2.39 16.75
N ASN A 275 16.15 -2.08 17.77
CA ASN A 275 15.81 -1.00 18.71
C ASN A 275 15.76 0.37 18.04
N TRP A 276 16.62 0.62 17.04
CA TRP A 276 16.74 1.94 16.41
C TRP A 276 15.47 2.40 15.67
N ILE A 277 14.64 1.46 15.20
CA ILE A 277 13.41 1.81 14.44
C ILE A 277 12.22 2.08 15.38
N ARG A 278 12.25 1.51 16.59
CA ARG A 278 11.14 1.58 17.54
C ARG A 278 10.95 3.03 17.99
N SER A 279 9.72 3.52 17.90
CA SER A 279 9.33 4.76 18.54
C SER A 279 9.03 4.46 20.01
N GLU A 280 9.96 4.74 20.92
CA GLU A 280 9.77 4.45 22.36
C GLU A 280 8.80 5.42 23.07
N GLY A 281 7.96 6.13 22.32
CA GLY A 281 7.15 7.22 22.88
C GLY A 281 8.00 8.32 23.52
N GLY A 282 9.24 8.51 23.03
CA GLY A 282 10.09 9.61 23.46
C GLY A 282 9.39 10.96 23.27
N ASP A 283 9.84 11.98 24.02
CA ASP A 283 9.21 13.31 24.09
C ASP A 283 8.70 13.77 22.72
N ASP A 284 7.37 13.69 22.52
CA ASP A 284 6.73 14.27 21.36
C ASP A 284 6.97 15.79 21.45
N PRO A 285 7.76 16.39 20.54
CA PRO A 285 8.10 17.80 20.63
C PRO A 285 6.87 18.69 20.41
N LEU A 286 5.73 18.11 20.00
CA LEU A 286 4.46 18.81 19.84
C LEU A 286 3.47 18.50 20.98
N ALA A 287 3.83 17.70 21.99
CA ALA A 287 2.92 17.30 23.07
C ALA A 287 2.26 18.51 23.74
N VAL A 288 3.07 19.49 24.18
CA VAL A 288 2.58 20.72 24.83
C VAL A 288 1.67 21.52 23.89
N ILE A 289 2.00 21.60 22.60
CA ILE A 289 1.15 22.30 21.62
C ILE A 289 -0.16 21.54 21.43
N GLY A 290 -0.11 20.20 21.35
CA GLY A 290 -1.25 19.32 21.21
C GLY A 290 -2.22 19.40 22.38
N GLU A 291 -1.72 19.50 23.61
CA GLU A 291 -2.54 19.68 24.82
C GLU A 291 -3.28 21.03 24.86
N HIS A 292 -2.73 22.06 24.22
CA HIS A 292 -3.28 23.41 24.24
C HIS A 292 -3.99 23.84 22.95
N CYS A 293 -3.94 23.02 21.89
CA CYS A 293 -4.57 23.31 20.61
C CYS A 293 -5.68 22.30 20.29
N ARG A 294 -6.75 22.74 19.62
CA ARG A 294 -7.82 21.83 19.16
C ARG A 294 -7.33 20.78 18.17
N ALA A 295 -6.30 21.12 17.40
CA ALA A 295 -5.63 20.23 16.47
C ALA A 295 -4.26 20.83 16.10
N VAL A 296 -3.32 19.96 15.74
CA VAL A 296 -1.99 20.32 15.24
C VAL A 296 -1.77 19.59 13.91
N SER A 297 -1.10 20.24 12.95
CA SER A 297 -0.68 19.62 11.70
C SER A 297 0.71 20.12 11.34
N VAL A 298 1.55 19.20 10.86
CA VAL A 298 2.92 19.47 10.42
C VAL A 298 3.15 18.68 9.15
N ILE A 299 3.51 19.37 8.06
CA ILE A 299 3.90 18.72 6.82
C ILE A 299 5.40 18.81 6.67
N ASP A 300 6.05 17.65 6.55
CA ASP A 300 7.44 17.61 6.15
C ASP A 300 7.55 17.94 4.65
N ILE A 301 8.29 19.00 4.37
CA ILE A 301 8.52 19.55 3.03
C ILE A 301 9.11 18.52 2.07
N ASP A 302 9.86 17.54 2.56
CA ASP A 302 10.49 16.50 1.74
C ASP A 302 9.54 15.35 1.39
N THR A 303 8.35 15.33 1.97
CA THR A 303 7.28 14.36 1.63
C THR A 303 6.33 14.86 0.56
N ILE A 304 6.46 16.13 0.15
CA ILE A 304 5.55 16.76 -0.81
C ILE A 304 5.87 16.26 -2.22
N ALA A 305 4.91 15.57 -2.81
CA ALA A 305 5.00 15.09 -4.19
C ALA A 305 4.83 16.23 -5.21
N ASP A 306 5.42 16.09 -6.39
CA ASP A 306 5.42 17.12 -7.42
C ASP A 306 4.01 17.53 -7.87
N PHE A 307 3.06 16.59 -7.88
CA PHE A 307 1.67 16.84 -8.24
C PHE A 307 0.85 17.47 -7.10
N ALA A 308 1.42 17.73 -5.93
CA ALA A 308 0.72 18.34 -4.79
C ALA A 308 0.13 19.72 -5.12
N VAL A 309 0.68 20.40 -6.13
CA VAL A 309 0.13 21.65 -6.69
C VAL A 309 -1.34 21.50 -7.13
N LYS A 310 -1.80 20.29 -7.48
CA LYS A 310 -3.20 20.00 -7.81
C LYS A 310 -4.16 20.13 -6.60
N ALA A 311 -3.62 20.19 -5.38
CA ALA A 311 -4.39 20.44 -4.16
C ALA A 311 -4.82 21.91 -3.99
N LEU A 312 -4.14 22.83 -4.69
CA LEU A 312 -4.40 24.24 -4.56
C LEU A 312 -5.76 24.61 -5.14
N SER A 313 -6.46 25.48 -4.44
CA SER A 313 -7.60 26.21 -4.99
C SER A 313 -7.15 27.23 -6.04
N GLU A 314 -8.08 27.76 -6.83
CA GLU A 314 -7.79 28.69 -7.92
C GLU A 314 -6.95 29.89 -7.48
N GLY A 315 -7.39 30.66 -6.47
CA GLY A 315 -6.62 31.80 -5.99
C GLY A 315 -5.26 31.40 -5.40
N GLU A 316 -5.16 30.23 -4.77
CA GLU A 316 -3.88 29.73 -4.24
C GLU A 316 -2.89 29.41 -5.38
N MET A 317 -3.40 28.85 -6.48
CA MET A 317 -2.65 28.52 -7.68
C MET A 317 -2.16 29.78 -8.41
N GLU A 318 -3.01 30.81 -8.54
CA GLU A 318 -2.60 32.08 -9.15
C GLU A 318 -1.41 32.69 -8.41
N ARG A 319 -1.45 32.67 -7.08
CA ARG A 319 -0.35 33.17 -6.26
C ARG A 319 0.89 32.29 -6.38
N PHE A 320 0.73 30.97 -6.38
CA PHE A 320 1.82 30.01 -6.55
C PHE A 320 2.61 30.24 -7.86
N LYS A 321 1.91 30.48 -8.97
CA LYS A 321 2.52 30.73 -10.29
C LYS A 321 3.38 32.00 -10.35
N ARG A 322 3.12 33.00 -9.48
CA ARG A 322 3.90 34.26 -9.40
C ARG A 322 5.16 34.14 -8.55
N MET A 323 5.40 33.01 -7.89
CA MET A 323 6.53 32.80 -6.98
C MET A 323 7.71 32.11 -7.67
N GLY A 324 8.93 32.43 -7.24
CA GLY A 324 10.12 31.64 -7.60
C GLY A 324 10.14 30.26 -6.91
N ALA A 325 10.87 29.30 -7.49
CA ALA A 325 10.87 27.89 -7.09
C ALA A 325 11.08 27.65 -5.58
N LYS A 326 12.02 28.37 -4.95
CA LYS A 326 12.26 28.25 -3.50
C LYS A 326 11.02 28.60 -2.67
N ARG A 327 10.30 29.66 -3.05
CA ARG A 327 9.11 30.12 -2.33
C ARG A 327 7.89 29.26 -2.63
N GLN A 328 7.83 28.64 -3.82
CA GLN A 328 6.78 27.68 -4.18
C GLN A 328 6.74 26.48 -3.23
N LYS A 329 7.89 25.87 -2.89
CA LYS A 329 7.95 24.71 -1.99
C LYS A 329 7.37 25.02 -0.60
N SER A 330 7.85 26.11 0.03
CA SER A 330 7.33 26.53 1.35
C SER A 330 5.88 26.99 1.32
N TYR A 331 5.45 27.67 0.25
CA TYR A 331 4.05 28.07 0.10
C TYR A 331 3.15 26.85 -0.01
N LEU A 332 3.50 25.88 -0.85
CA LEU A 332 2.73 24.65 -1.03
C LEU A 332 2.62 23.87 0.27
N ALA A 333 3.74 23.70 1.00
CA ALA A 333 3.75 23.07 2.32
C ALA A 333 2.79 23.74 3.30
N ALA A 334 2.80 25.08 3.37
CA ALA A 334 1.91 25.84 4.24
C ALA A 334 0.42 25.65 3.85
N ARG A 335 0.10 25.60 2.54
CA ARG A 335 -1.27 25.34 2.06
C ARG A 335 -1.74 23.94 2.40
N LEU A 336 -0.90 22.93 2.18
CA LEU A 336 -1.21 21.54 2.53
C LEU A 336 -1.40 21.38 4.03
N THR A 337 -0.56 22.02 4.85
CA THR A 337 -0.68 22.01 6.32
C THR A 337 -2.04 22.57 6.76
N LEU A 338 -2.48 23.70 6.18
CA LEU A 338 -3.78 24.29 6.50
C LEU A 338 -4.95 23.42 6.04
N LYS A 339 -4.82 22.72 4.90
CA LYS A 339 -5.86 21.77 4.43
C LYS A 339 -5.94 20.54 5.33
N TYR A 340 -4.80 19.99 5.75
CA TYR A 340 -4.77 18.90 6.74
C TYR A 340 -5.36 19.31 8.08
N LEU A 341 -5.00 20.49 8.59
CA LEU A 341 -5.58 21.04 9.82
C LEU A 341 -7.11 21.20 9.70
N SER A 342 -7.57 21.73 8.56
CA SER A 342 -8.99 21.88 8.24
C SER A 342 -9.73 20.54 8.27
N ARG A 343 -9.16 19.49 7.67
CA ARG A 343 -9.72 18.12 7.71
C ARG A 343 -9.78 17.56 9.13
N LYS A 344 -8.73 17.74 9.93
CA LYS A 344 -8.71 17.31 11.35
C LYS A 344 -9.82 17.99 12.16
N LEU A 345 -9.98 19.30 11.99
CA LEU A 345 -11.02 20.07 12.66
C LEU A 345 -12.45 19.68 12.20
N ALA A 346 -12.60 19.13 11.00
CA ALA A 346 -13.84 18.59 10.47
C ALA A 346 -14.02 17.08 10.71
N GLY A 347 -13.36 16.51 11.72
CA GLY A 347 -13.53 15.10 12.09
C GLY A 347 -12.88 14.10 11.12
N GLY A 348 -11.84 14.54 10.39
CA GLY A 348 -11.12 13.69 9.44
C GLY A 348 -11.78 13.61 8.07
N ASP A 349 -12.30 14.73 7.56
CA ASP A 349 -12.94 14.81 6.24
C ASP A 349 -12.04 14.29 5.12
N ARG A 350 -12.52 13.24 4.43
CA ARG A 350 -11.87 12.62 3.26
C ARG A 350 -12.70 12.76 1.97
N VAL A 351 -13.83 13.48 2.02
CA VAL A 351 -14.77 13.59 0.91
C VAL A 351 -14.60 14.91 0.19
N THR A 352 -14.36 16.01 0.91
CA THR A 352 -14.19 17.33 0.28
C THR A 352 -12.91 17.36 -0.56
N PRO A 353 -13.00 17.70 -1.87
CA PRO A 353 -11.83 17.90 -2.70
C PRO A 353 -10.89 18.94 -2.11
N ALA A 354 -9.58 18.70 -2.15
CA ALA A 354 -8.58 19.60 -1.58
C ALA A 354 -8.65 21.03 -2.15
N SER A 355 -8.95 21.14 -3.44
CA SER A 355 -9.10 22.42 -4.15
C SER A 355 -10.29 23.25 -3.67
N TYR A 356 -11.26 22.64 -2.96
CA TYR A 356 -12.42 23.33 -2.39
C TYR A 356 -12.16 23.81 -0.95
N ILE A 357 -11.04 23.40 -0.34
CA ILE A 357 -10.61 23.88 0.97
C ILE A 357 -9.74 25.13 0.78
N HIS A 358 -10.37 26.30 0.77
CA HIS A 358 -9.69 27.58 0.52
C HIS A 358 -8.97 28.11 1.77
N THR A 359 -7.64 28.10 1.75
CA THR A 359 -6.80 28.47 2.91
C THR A 359 -6.28 29.91 2.87
N MET A 360 -6.88 30.77 2.06
CA MET A 360 -6.60 32.21 2.01
C MET A 360 -7.84 33.03 2.37
N MET A 361 -7.59 34.18 3.02
CA MET A 361 -8.60 35.22 3.23
C MET A 361 -8.97 35.89 1.89
N ALA A 362 -10.03 36.70 1.90
CA ALA A 362 -10.51 37.40 0.70
C ALA A 362 -9.47 38.36 0.08
N ASP A 363 -8.51 38.82 0.88
CA ASP A 363 -7.39 39.65 0.41
C ASP A 363 -6.31 38.88 -0.38
N LEU A 364 -6.43 37.54 -0.49
CA LEU A 364 -5.48 36.65 -1.16
C LEU A 364 -4.05 36.67 -0.58
N ILE A 365 -3.85 37.34 0.55
CA ILE A 365 -2.56 37.53 1.21
C ILE A 365 -2.48 36.70 2.48
N HIS A 366 -3.47 36.80 3.35
CA HIS A 366 -3.42 36.19 4.67
C HIS A 366 -3.89 34.73 4.66
N PRO A 367 -3.17 33.80 5.31
CA PRO A 367 -3.61 32.42 5.46
C PRO A 367 -4.81 32.33 6.41
N ARG A 368 -5.66 31.32 6.18
CA ARG A 368 -6.73 30.91 7.10
C ARG A 368 -6.88 29.38 7.08
N CYS A 369 -7.40 28.82 8.18
CA CYS A 369 -7.81 27.42 8.23
C CYS A 369 -9.34 27.34 8.23
N PRO A 370 -10.00 26.99 7.10
CA PRO A 370 -11.46 26.86 7.09
C PRO A 370 -11.90 25.62 7.86
N ILE A 371 -13.13 25.60 8.36
CA ILE A 371 -13.78 24.38 8.88
C ILE A 371 -14.86 23.97 7.87
N PRO A 372 -14.68 22.88 7.10
CA PRO A 372 -15.69 22.35 6.18
C PRO A 372 -17.05 22.19 6.87
N GLY A 373 -18.10 22.78 6.29
CA GLY A 373 -19.47 22.73 6.84
C GLY A 373 -19.72 23.64 8.06
N GLY A 374 -18.71 24.31 8.60
CA GLY A 374 -18.88 25.31 9.65
C GLY A 374 -19.37 26.65 9.08
N LYS A 375 -20.39 27.24 9.69
CA LYS A 375 -20.70 28.66 9.47
C LYS A 375 -19.45 29.46 9.82
N GLY A 376 -18.78 30.00 8.81
CA GLY A 376 -17.60 30.82 8.99
C GLY A 376 -17.89 31.94 9.98
N THR A 377 -17.21 31.93 11.12
CA THR A 377 -16.99 33.16 11.86
C THR A 377 -15.63 33.65 11.40
N ALA A 378 -15.68 34.78 10.70
CA ALA A 378 -14.55 35.48 10.13
C ALA A 378 -13.59 36.00 11.22
#